data_AF-A0A7W1ZIJ6-F1
#
_entry.id   AF-A0A7W1ZIJ6-F1
#
_cell.length_a   1.000
_cell.length_b   1.000
_cell.length_c   1.000
_cell.angle_alpha   90.00
_cell.angle_beta   90.00
_cell.angle_gamma   90.00
#
_symmetry.space_group_name_H-M   'P 1'
#
loop_
_entity.id
_entity.type
_entity.pdbx_description
1 polymer ?
#
loop_
_entity_poly.entity_id
_entity_poly.type
_entity_poly.pdbx_seq_one_letter_code
_entity_poly.pdbx_strand_id
1 'polypeptide(L)' 'MSKPSYEESVFINCPFDEEYQSLFEAIIFTIHDCGFIARCSKEINYSSQIRAEKLFQMIADCNYGVHDISRTELDKVK' A
#
# COMPACT_ATOMS: atom_id res chain seq x y z
N MET A 1 16.38 3.64 -9.91
CA MET A 1 15.30 3.02 -10.71
C MET A 1 14.29 4.10 -11.04
N SER A 2 13.70 4.09 -12.25
CA SER A 2 12.61 4.99 -12.61
C SER A 2 11.39 4.74 -11.73
N LYS A 3 10.58 5.77 -11.48
CA LYS A 3 9.28 5.63 -10.82
C LYS A 3 8.42 4.66 -11.68
N PRO A 4 7.72 3.69 -11.07
CA PRO A 4 6.84 2.79 -11.82
C PRO A 4 5.75 3.58 -12.55
N SER A 5 5.30 3.08 -13.71
CA SER A 5 4.22 3.72 -14.46
C SER A 5 2.88 3.57 -13.72
N TYR A 6 1.89 4.36 -14.13
CA TYR A 6 0.53 4.26 -13.60
C TYR A 6 -0.05 2.86 -13.83
N GLU A 7 0.14 2.32 -15.03
CA GLU A 7 -0.36 1.02 -15.49
C GLU A 7 0.27 -0.15 -14.75
N GLU A 8 1.53 -0.02 -14.32
CA GLU A 8 2.26 -1.04 -13.57
C GLU A 8 1.98 -0.97 -12.06
N SER A 9 1.41 0.13 -11.56
CA SER A 9 1.31 0.41 -10.14
C SER A 9 0.02 -0.15 -9.52
N VAL A 10 0.17 -0.87 -8.41
CA VAL A 10 -0.93 -1.46 -7.62
C VAL A 10 -0.90 -0.88 -6.21
N PHE A 11 -1.92 -0.11 -5.84
CA PHE A 11 -2.05 0.46 -4.50
C PHE A 11 -2.57 -0.58 -3.50
N ILE A 12 -1.87 -0.78 -2.39
CA ILE A 12 -2.24 -1.72 -1.33
C ILE A 12 -2.70 -0.93 -0.10
N ASN A 13 -3.94 -1.15 0.30
CA ASN A 13 -4.51 -0.65 1.55
C ASN A 13 -5.11 -1.81 2.33
N CYS A 14 -4.23 -2.51 3.05
CA CYS A 14 -4.55 -3.62 3.93
C CYS A 14 -3.94 -3.37 5.31
N PRO A 15 -4.37 -4.12 6.35
CA PRO A 15 -3.75 -4.04 7.67
C PRO A 15 -2.25 -4.32 7.65
N PHE A 16 -1.51 -3.74 8.61
CA PHE A 16 -0.04 -3.80 8.69
C PHE A 16 0.47 -4.42 10.00
N ASP A 17 -0.43 -4.99 10.80
CA ASP A 17 -0.11 -5.69 12.04
C ASP A 17 0.48 -7.09 11.81
N GLU A 18 0.97 -7.69 12.89
CA GLU A 18 1.68 -8.97 12.88
C GLU A 18 0.80 -10.13 12.39
N GLU A 19 -0.50 -10.11 12.68
CA GLU A 19 -1.43 -11.14 12.22
C GLU A 19 -1.59 -11.11 10.69
N TYR A 20 -1.63 -9.91 10.11
CA TYR A 20 -1.79 -9.74 8.67
C TYR A 20 -0.47 -9.86 7.88
N GLN A 21 0.68 -9.87 8.56
CA GLN A 21 2.00 -9.77 7.92
C GLN A 21 2.25 -10.84 6.85
N SER A 22 1.97 -12.11 7.14
CA SER A 22 2.21 -13.21 6.18
C SER A 22 1.37 -13.05 4.91
N LEU A 23 0.11 -12.62 5.06
CA LEU A 23 -0.78 -12.35 3.93
C LEU A 23 -0.32 -11.11 3.14
N PHE A 24 0.12 -10.07 3.85
CA PHE A 24 0.67 -8.86 3.24
C PHE A 24 1.89 -9.16 2.37
N GLU A 25 2.82 -9.98 2.86
CA GLU A 25 4.00 -10.42 2.11
C GLU A 25 3.62 -11.26 0.88
N ALA A 26 2.63 -12.15 1.01
CA ALA A 26 2.12 -12.94 -0.12
C ALA A 26 1.46 -12.06 -1.20
N ILE A 27 0.72 -11.01 -0.80
CA ILE A 27 0.14 -10.03 -1.72
C ILE A 27 1.24 -9.31 -2.49
N ILE A 28 2.26 -8.80 -1.80
CA ILE A 28 3.40 -8.11 -2.43
C ILE A 28 4.11 -9.04 -3.40
N PHE A 29 4.42 -10.27 -2.97
CA PHE A 29 5.07 -11.27 -3.82
C PHE A 29 4.27 -11.51 -5.10
N THR A 30 2.96 -11.76 -4.97
CA THR A 30 2.07 -12.05 -6.10
C THR A 30 2.01 -10.88 -7.09
N ILE A 31 1.90 -9.65 -6.59
CA ILE A 31 1.89 -8.44 -7.44
C ILE A 31 3.16 -8.36 -8.28
N HIS A 32 4.33 -8.58 -7.66
CA HIS A 32 5.61 -8.56 -8.35
C HIS A 32 5.78 -9.73 -9.31
N ASP A 33 5.35 -10.94 -8.93
CA ASP A 33 5.39 -12.13 -9.80
C ASP A 33 4.53 -11.94 -11.07
N CYS A 34 3.40 -11.23 -10.94
CA CYS A 34 2.56 -10.84 -12.07
C CYS A 34 3.15 -9.70 -12.93
N GLY A 35 4.34 -9.18 -12.61
CA GLY A 35 4.99 -8.11 -13.36
C GLY A 35 4.54 -6.69 -13.01
N PHE A 36 3.80 -6.53 -11.92
CA PHE A 36 3.35 -5.23 -11.41
C PHE A 36 4.23 -4.75 -10.24
N ILE A 37 3.99 -3.52 -9.79
CA ILE A 37 4.72 -2.88 -8.70
C ILE A 37 3.76 -2.56 -7.56
N ALA A 38 3.96 -3.22 -6.42
CA ALA A 38 3.25 -2.96 -5.18
C ALA A 38 3.57 -1.57 -4.66
N ARG A 39 2.54 -0.78 -4.33
CA ARG A 39 2.63 0.57 -3.76
C ARG A 39 1.85 0.63 -2.45
N CYS A 40 2.49 0.94 -1.33
CA CYS A 40 1.82 1.00 -0.03
C CYS A 40 2.28 2.19 0.84
N SER A 41 1.45 2.56 1.82
CA SER A 41 1.68 3.75 2.66
C SER A 41 2.98 3.71 3.49
N LYS A 42 3.57 2.52 3.71
CA LYS A 42 4.90 2.37 4.36
C LYS A 42 6.04 2.98 3.54
N GLU A 43 5.87 3.24 2.25
CA GLU A 43 6.86 3.95 1.41
C GLU A 43 7.02 5.43 1.77
N ILE A 44 6.05 6.00 2.50
CA ILE A 44 5.93 7.44 2.68
C ILE A 44 6.70 7.92 3.93
N ASN A 45 8.03 7.98 3.84
CA ASN A 45 8.93 8.49 4.89
C ASN A 45 9.27 9.99 4.74
N TYR A 46 8.29 10.90 4.76
CA TYR A 46 8.59 12.34 4.79
C TYR A 46 7.72 13.09 5.81
N SER A 47 8.36 13.70 6.80
CA SER A 47 7.74 14.27 8.01
C SER A 47 6.97 15.58 7.80
N SER A 48 6.86 16.13 6.58
CA SER A 48 6.39 17.50 6.34
C SER A 48 5.08 17.65 5.55
N GLN A 49 4.52 16.58 4.97
CA GLN A 49 3.25 16.62 4.21
C GLN A 49 2.12 15.90 4.96
N ILE A 50 0.89 16.39 4.82
CA ILE A 50 -0.30 15.80 5.44
C ILE A 50 -0.46 14.37 4.91
N ARG A 51 -0.51 13.38 5.82
CA ARG A 51 -0.59 11.95 5.50
C ARG A 51 -1.72 11.62 4.51
N ALA A 52 -2.86 12.31 4.64
CA ALA A 52 -4.02 12.12 3.76
C ALA A 52 -3.73 12.52 2.30
N GLU A 53 -3.09 13.67 2.06
CA GLU A 53 -2.78 14.14 0.71
C GLU A 53 -1.87 13.16 -0.04
N LYS A 54 -0.89 12.59 0.66
CA LYS A 54 0.02 11.60 0.11
C LYS A 54 -0.68 10.30 -0.22
N LEU A 55 -1.63 9.89 0.62
CA LEU A 55 -2.45 8.73 0.35
C LEU A 55 -3.27 8.94 -0.93
N PHE A 56 -3.92 10.09 -1.07
CA PHE A 56 -4.66 10.43 -2.28
C PHE A 56 -3.78 10.48 -3.52
N GLN A 57 -2.58 11.06 -3.42
CA GLN A 57 -1.63 11.07 -4.54
C GLN A 57 -1.19 9.66 -4.91
N MET A 58 -0.91 8.80 -3.92
CA MET A 58 -0.52 7.41 -4.17
C MET A 58 -1.65 6.61 -4.84
N ILE A 59 -2.89 6.82 -4.40
CA ILE A 59 -4.08 6.25 -5.05
C ILE A 59 -4.18 6.73 -6.50
N ALA A 60 -4.01 8.03 -6.75
CA ALA A 60 -4.07 8.61 -8.09
C ALA A 60 -2.94 8.14 -9.02
N ASP A 61 -1.80 7.73 -8.45
CA ASP A 61 -0.64 7.23 -9.18
C ASP A 61 -0.72 5.73 -9.54
N CYS A 62 -1.80 5.02 -9.16
CA CYS A 62 -1.95 3.58 -9.38
C CYS A 62 -3.18 3.24 -10.21
N ASN A 63 -3.04 2.38 -11.22
CA ASN A 63 -4.15 1.91 -12.03
C ASN A 63 -4.99 0.84 -11.33
N TYR A 64 -4.39 0.12 -10.39
CA TYR A 64 -5.03 -0.98 -9.67
C TYR A 64 -4.98 -0.79 -8.16
N GLY A 65 -5.87 -1.48 -7.45
CA GLY A 65 -5.94 -1.45 -6.00
C GLY A 65 -6.24 -2.82 -5.39
N VAL A 66 -5.56 -3.14 -4.29
CA VAL A 66 -5.84 -4.29 -3.42
C VAL A 66 -6.20 -3.75 -2.04
N HIS A 67 -7.41 -4.09 -1.58
CA HIS A 67 -8.01 -3.47 -0.41
C HIS A 67 -8.59 -4.52 0.54
N ASP A 68 -8.21 -4.41 1.81
CA ASP A 68 -8.96 -5.03 2.90
C ASP A 68 -9.36 -3.93 3.90
N ILE A 69 -10.63 -3.53 3.81
CA ILE A 69 -11.25 -2.47 4.62
C ILE A 69 -12.22 -3.10 5.63
N SER A 70 -12.11 -4.41 5.87
CA SER A 70 -13.00 -5.12 6.80
C SER A 70 -12.67 -4.83 8.27
N ARG A 71 -11.44 -4.41 8.56
CA ARG A 71 -10.97 -4.13 9.92
C ARG A 71 -11.40 -2.73 10.36
N THR A 72 -12.38 -2.67 11.27
CA THR A 72 -12.94 -1.42 11.84
C THR A 72 -12.44 -1.14 13.25
N GLU A 73 -11.41 -1.84 13.71
CA GLU A 73 -10.88 -1.72 15.07
C GLU A 73 -9.84 -0.62 15.18
N LEU A 74 -9.74 0.00 16.35
CA LEU A 74 -8.67 0.96 16.63
C LEU A 74 -7.35 0.21 16.84
N ASP A 75 -6.27 0.77 16.32
CA ASP A 75 -4.93 0.31 16.70
C ASP A 75 -4.81 0.36 18.23
N LYS A 76 -4.30 -0.73 18.82
CA LYS A 76 -4.00 -0.75 20.25
C LYS A 76 -3.02 0.38 20.52
N VAL A 77 -3.42 1.32 21.37
CA VAL A 77 -2.55 2.43 21.81
C VAL A 77 -1.30 1.79 22.43
N LYS A 78 -0.13 2.06 21.83
CA LYS A 78 1.17 1.73 22.42
C LYS A 78 1.47 2.62 23.61
#